data_AF-A0A373AXK5-F1
#
_entry.id   AF-A0A373AXK5-F1
#
_cell.length_a   1.000
_cell.length_b   1.000
_cell.length_c   1.000
_cell.angle_alpha   90.00
_cell.angle_beta   90.00
_cell.angle_gamma   90.00
#
_symmetry.space_group_name_H-M   'P 1'
#
loop_
_entity.id
_entity.type
_entity.pdbx_description
1 polymer ?
#
loop_
_entity_poly.entity_id
_entity_poly.type
_entity_poly.pdbx_seq_one_letter_code
_entity_poly.pdbx_strand_id
1 'polypeptide(L)'
;MTPTNHFSQRTNQRGHTKAMIELALLCGELAGDKCIANKKQTQKFIDSTDRRIKKLNALKQKNSQLFDAHPFELELEELQEQRRIAMKVLDKGGITIVFEADRLITAYNTNSFKRC
;
A
#
# COMPACT_ATOMS: atom_id res chain seq x y z
N MET A 1 2.68 -5.77 -14.89
CA MET A 1 2.85 -4.30 -14.90
C MET A 1 4.30 -3.90 -15.03
N THR A 2 4.68 -3.40 -16.20
CA THR A 2 6.05 -2.94 -16.51
C THR A 2 6.15 -1.41 -16.36
N PRO A 3 7.10 -0.88 -15.55
CA PRO A 3 7.30 0.55 -15.43
C PRO A 3 7.94 1.14 -16.69
N THR A 4 7.40 2.25 -17.18
CA THR A 4 8.04 3.04 -18.24
C THR A 4 9.15 3.93 -17.68
N ASN A 5 10.05 4.41 -18.54
CA ASN A 5 11.08 5.38 -18.14
C ASN A 5 10.47 6.65 -17.54
N HIS A 6 9.37 7.15 -18.13
CA HIS A 6 8.62 8.28 -17.61
C HIS A 6 8.06 7.98 -16.21
N PHE A 7 7.50 6.79 -15.99
CA PHE A 7 7.03 6.39 -14.67
C PHE A 7 8.15 6.44 -13.63
N SER A 8 9.27 5.77 -13.89
CA SER A 8 10.42 5.70 -12.97
C SER A 8 10.99 7.09 -12.66
N GLN A 9 11.11 7.96 -13.65
CA GLN A 9 11.56 9.34 -13.44
C GLN A 9 10.59 10.11 -12.54
N ARG A 10 9.28 10.00 -12.80
CA ARG A 10 8.23 10.73 -12.07
C ARG A 10 8.06 10.24 -10.63
N THR A 11 8.15 8.94 -10.39
CA THR A 11 8.09 8.37 -9.02
C THR A 11 9.26 8.85 -8.18
N ASN A 12 10.47 8.87 -8.76
CA ASN A 12 11.67 9.35 -8.08
C ASN A 12 11.55 10.84 -7.72
N GLN A 13 11.12 11.68 -8.67
CA GLN A 13 10.91 13.11 -8.44
C GLN A 13 9.89 13.41 -7.33
N ARG A 14 8.88 12.54 -7.13
CA ARG A 14 7.83 12.71 -6.11
C ARG A 14 8.11 11.99 -4.79
N GLY A 15 9.22 11.28 -4.70
CA GLY A 15 9.54 10.42 -3.56
C GLY A 15 8.47 9.35 -3.33
N HIS A 16 8.00 8.71 -4.41
CA HIS A 16 7.19 7.50 -4.34
C HIS A 16 8.11 6.28 -4.43
N THR A 17 8.22 5.51 -3.34
CA THR A 17 9.00 4.27 -3.36
C THR A 17 8.23 3.16 -4.04
N LYS A 18 8.92 2.12 -4.53
CA LYS A 18 8.29 0.94 -5.14
C LYS A 18 7.22 0.32 -4.23
N ALA A 19 7.53 0.19 -2.95
CA ALA A 19 6.59 -0.35 -1.95
C ALA A 19 5.30 0.47 -1.83
N MET A 20 5.38 1.80 -1.96
CA MET A 20 4.18 2.65 -1.97
C MET A 20 3.32 2.45 -3.22
N ILE A 21 3.96 2.21 -4.37
CA ILE A 21 3.26 1.91 -5.63
C ILE A 21 2.56 0.55 -5.52
N GLU A 22 3.26 -0.48 -5.07
CA GLU A 22 2.71 -1.83 -4.88
C GLU A 22 1.53 -1.81 -3.91
N LEU A 23 1.65 -1.10 -2.78
CA LEU A 23 0.55 -0.95 -1.83
C LEU A 23 -0.63 -0.17 -2.42
N ALA A 24 -0.38 0.88 -3.20
CA ALA A 24 -1.45 1.63 -3.86
C ALA A 24 -2.19 0.75 -4.89
N LEU A 25 -1.48 -0.10 -5.64
CA LEU A 25 -2.11 -1.08 -6.54
C LEU A 25 -2.91 -2.16 -5.78
N LEU A 26 -2.49 -2.51 -4.56
CA LEU A 26 -3.16 -3.51 -3.73
C LEU A 26 -4.46 -3.00 -3.10
N CYS A 27 -4.48 -1.76 -2.59
CA CYS A 27 -5.61 -1.20 -1.85
C CYS A 27 -6.47 -0.20 -2.65
N GLY A 28 -5.99 0.24 -3.81
CA GLY A 28 -6.66 1.21 -4.64
C GLY A 28 -7.81 0.60 -5.45
N GLU A 29 -8.76 1.46 -5.85
CA GLU A 29 -9.84 1.08 -6.76
C GLU A 29 -9.48 1.43 -8.20
N LEU A 30 -9.88 0.56 -9.13
CA LEU A 30 -9.72 0.80 -10.56
C LEU A 30 -10.81 1.75 -11.07
N ALA A 31 -10.40 2.77 -11.80
CA ALA A 31 -11.26 3.77 -12.43
C ALA A 31 -10.72 4.07 -13.84
N GLY A 32 -11.13 3.27 -14.82
CA GLY A 32 -10.64 3.36 -16.19
C GLY A 32 -9.14 3.01 -16.30
N ASP A 33 -8.34 3.97 -16.74
CA ASP A 33 -6.87 3.91 -16.88
C ASP A 33 -6.11 4.20 -15.57
N LYS A 34 -6.84 4.32 -14.46
CA LYS A 34 -6.30 4.72 -13.16
C LYS A 34 -6.56 3.70 -12.08
N CYS A 35 -5.58 3.52 -11.20
CA CYS A 35 -5.75 2.91 -9.88
C CYS A 35 -5.63 4.02 -8.85
N ILE A 36 -6.69 4.27 -8.10
CA ILE A 36 -6.78 5.37 -7.14
C ILE A 36 -6.74 4.76 -5.74
N ALA A 37 -5.67 5.00 -4.99
CA ALA A 37 -5.60 4.75 -3.55
C ALA A 37 -5.78 6.08 -2.82
N ASN A 38 -7.03 6.45 -2.52
CA ASN A 38 -7.36 7.68 -1.80
C ASN A 38 -7.25 7.49 -0.28
N LYS A 39 -7.32 8.59 0.48
CA LYS A 39 -7.26 8.56 1.96
C LYS A 39 -8.24 7.57 2.59
N LYS A 40 -9.47 7.50 2.08
CA LYS A 40 -10.52 6.62 2.61
C LYS A 40 -10.19 5.15 2.42
N GLN A 41 -9.72 4.76 1.24
CA GLN A 41 -9.30 3.39 0.94
C GLN A 41 -8.05 3.00 1.71
N THR A 42 -7.04 3.87 1.73
CA THR A 42 -5.81 3.62 2.49
C THR A 42 -6.10 3.48 3.98
N GLN A 43 -6.98 4.30 4.55
CA GLN A 43 -7.40 4.17 5.95
C GLN A 43 -8.12 2.85 6.20
N LYS A 44 -9.07 2.46 5.35
CA LYS A 44 -9.75 1.16 5.45
C LYS A 44 -8.77 -0.01 5.39
N PHE A 45 -7.76 0.09 4.52
CA PHE A 45 -6.69 -0.91 4.42
C PHE A 45 -5.93 -1.00 5.75
N ILE A 46 -5.48 0.13 6.31
CA ILE A 46 -4.81 0.19 7.62
C ILE A 46 -5.67 -0.46 8.71
N ASP A 47 -6.95 -0.11 8.79
CA ASP A 47 -7.87 -0.64 9.80
C ASP A 47 -8.02 -2.17 9.68
N SER A 48 -8.06 -2.69 8.44
CA SER A 48 -8.14 -4.12 8.18
C SER A 48 -6.84 -4.85 8.56
N THR A 49 -5.69 -4.24 8.26
CA THR A 49 -4.37 -4.75 8.63
C THR A 49 -4.21 -4.77 10.15
N ASP A 50 -4.65 -3.72 10.85
CA ASP A 50 -4.61 -3.64 12.32
C ASP A 50 -5.46 -4.71 12.98
N ARG A 51 -6.63 -5.01 12.42
CA ARG A 51 -7.48 -6.13 12.89
C ARG A 51 -6.76 -7.47 12.72
N ARG A 52 -6.08 -7.68 11.60
CA ARG A 52 -5.33 -8.91 11.32
C ARG A 52 -4.13 -9.07 12.25
N ILE A 53 -3.34 -8.01 12.47
CA ILE A 53 -2.25 -7.97 13.44
C ILE A 53 -2.76 -8.31 14.85
N LYS A 54 -3.86 -7.69 15.30
CA LYS A 54 -4.45 -7.99 16.62
C LYS A 54 -4.89 -9.44 16.74
N LYS A 55 -5.51 -10.00 15.70
CA LYS A 55 -5.95 -11.40 15.68
C LYS A 55 -4.77 -12.36 15.76
N LEU A 56 -3.70 -12.13 14.98
CA LEU A 56 -2.49 -12.95 15.01
C LEU A 56 -1.80 -12.90 16.37
N ASN A 57 -1.67 -11.72 16.98
CA ASN A 57 -1.12 -11.58 18.33
C ASN A 57 -1.95 -12.33 19.38
N ALA A 58 -3.28 -12.28 19.28
CA ALA A 58 -4.16 -13.02 20.19
C ALA A 58 -4.03 -14.55 20.00
N LEU A 59 -3.81 -15.03 18.77
CA LEU A 59 -3.57 -16.44 18.47
C LEU A 59 -2.20 -16.89 19.00
N LYS A 60 -1.15 -16.08 18.79
CA LYS A 60 0.20 -16.32 19.34
C LYS A 60 0.16 -16.50 20.85
N GLN A 61 -0.55 -15.61 21.56
CA GLN A 61 -0.67 -15.66 23.02
C GLN A 61 -1.39 -16.93 23.51
N LYS A 62 -2.47 -17.36 22.84
CA LYS A 62 -3.26 -18.54 23.23
C LYS A 62 -2.55 -19.87 22.94
N ASN A 63 -1.69 -19.91 21.93
CA ASN A 63 -1.06 -21.13 21.43
C ASN A 63 0.45 -21.18 21.75
N SER A 64 0.90 -20.47 22.79
CA SER A 64 2.31 -20.29 23.19
C SER A 64 3.12 -21.59 23.36
N GLN A 65 2.48 -22.77 23.44
CA GLN A 65 3.11 -24.06 23.68
C GLN A 65 3.18 -25.00 22.45
N LEU A 66 2.54 -24.68 21.32
CA LEU A 66 2.21 -25.70 20.30
C LEU A 66 2.69 -25.43 18.86
N PHE A 67 3.34 -24.31 18.57
CA PHE A 67 3.71 -23.97 17.19
C PHE A 67 5.15 -23.46 17.08
N ASP A 68 5.85 -23.91 16.03
CA ASP A 68 7.06 -23.27 15.53
C ASP A 68 6.74 -21.79 15.29
N ALA A 69 7.34 -20.89 16.07
CA ALA A 69 7.00 -19.46 16.08
C ALA A 69 7.33 -18.74 14.76
N HIS A 70 8.12 -19.36 13.89
CA HIS A 70 8.72 -18.74 12.72
C HIS A 70 7.72 -18.24 11.66
N PRO A 71 6.69 -19.01 11.24
CA PRO A 71 5.75 -18.55 10.22
C PRO A 71 4.86 -17.40 10.70
N PHE A 72 4.50 -17.39 11.99
CA PHE A 72 3.67 -16.33 12.58
C PHE A 72 4.43 -15.01 12.72
N GLU A 73 5.72 -15.07 13.04
CA GLU A 73 6.57 -13.89 13.15
C GLU A 73 6.79 -13.24 11.79
N LEU A 74 7.07 -14.03 10.76
CA LEU A 74 7.20 -13.53 9.40
C LEU A 74 5.92 -12.84 8.91
N GLU A 75 4.75 -13.46 9.09
CA GLU A 75 3.47 -12.84 8.70
C GLU A 75 3.19 -11.54 9.49
N LEU A 76 3.54 -11.50 10.77
CA LEU A 76 3.37 -10.31 11.60
C LEU A 76 4.26 -9.16 11.10
N GLU A 77 5.52 -9.44 10.79
CA GLU A 77 6.47 -8.47 10.24
C GLU A 77 6.00 -7.92 8.89
N GLU A 78 5.51 -8.80 7.99
CA GLU A 78 4.96 -8.39 6.70
C GLU A 78 3.74 -7.45 6.87
N LEU A 79 2.82 -7.78 7.77
CA LEU A 79 1.64 -6.94 8.03
C LEU A 79 2.02 -5.60 8.66
N GLN A 80 3.01 -5.58 9.56
CA GLN A 80 3.53 -4.34 10.14
C GLN A 80 4.20 -3.46 9.10
N GLU A 81 4.96 -4.05 8.17
CA GLU A 81 5.59 -3.33 7.08
C GLU A 81 4.55 -2.76 6.11
N GLN A 82 3.56 -3.55 5.71
CA GLN A 82 2.43 -3.09 4.90
C GLN A 82 1.71 -1.91 5.57
N ARG A 83 1.44 -2.00 6.87
CA ARG A 83 0.84 -0.92 7.66
C ARG A 83 1.71 0.34 7.63
N ARG A 84 3.02 0.20 7.84
CA ARG A 84 3.97 1.33 7.80
C ARG A 84 3.98 2.02 6.44
N ILE A 85 3.96 1.25 5.36
CA ILE A 85 3.89 1.78 3.99
C ILE A 85 2.54 2.48 3.76
N ALA A 86 1.43 1.88 4.22
CA ALA A 86 0.10 2.46 4.11
C ALA A 86 -0.03 3.81 4.83
N MET A 87 0.57 3.95 6.01
CA MET A 87 0.66 5.25 6.69
C MET A 87 1.38 6.29 5.83
N LYS A 88 2.52 5.96 5.21
CA LYS A 88 3.23 6.88 4.31
C LYS A 88 2.38 7.28 3.09
N VAL A 89 1.60 6.35 2.55
CA VAL A 89 0.68 6.62 1.43
C VAL A 89 -0.45 7.57 1.88
N LEU A 90 -0.98 7.33 3.08
CA LEU A 90 -2.01 8.17 3.69
C LEU A 90 -1.51 9.59 3.95
N ASP A 91 -0.29 9.74 4.48
CA ASP A 91 0.35 11.03 4.76
C ASP A 91 0.54 11.87 3.49
N LYS A 92 0.81 11.23 2.35
CA LYS A 92 0.86 11.88 1.02
C LYS A 92 -0.53 12.25 0.47
N GLY A 93 -1.60 11.93 1.18
CA GLY A 93 -2.98 12.16 0.77
C GLY A 93 -3.52 11.11 -0.20
N GLY A 94 -2.90 9.94 -0.27
CA GLY A 94 -3.17 8.90 -1.25
C GLY A 94 -2.30 9.01 -2.49
N ILE A 95 -2.23 7.92 -3.27
CA ILE A 95 -1.50 7.85 -4.53
C ILE A 95 -2.47 7.38 -5.63
N THR A 96 -2.44 8.07 -6.76
CA THR A 96 -3.07 7.62 -8.00
C THR A 96 -2.01 7.17 -8.97
N ILE A 97 -2.21 6.00 -9.56
CA ILE A 97 -1.34 5.39 -10.57
C ILE A 97 -2.11 5.36 -11.88
N VAL A 98 -1.50 5.86 -12.94
CA VAL A 98 -2.03 5.79 -14.31
C VAL A 98 -1.29 4.68 -15.04
N PHE A 99 -2.04 3.82 -15.71
CA PHE A 99 -1.50 2.72 -16.50
C PHE A 99 -2.25 2.58 -17.82
N GLU A 100 -1.56 2.04 -18.82
CA GLU A 100 -2.13 1.72 -20.13
C GLU A 100 -1.79 0.28 -20.46
N ALA A 101 -2.81 -0.55 -20.69
CA ALA A 101 -2.67 -2.00 -20.80
C ALA A 101 -1.92 -2.58 -19.57
N ASP A 102 -0.68 -3.07 -19.76
CA ASP A 102 0.18 -3.56 -18.67
C ASP A 102 1.38 -2.64 -18.37
N ARG A 103 1.36 -1.38 -18.84
CA ARG A 103 2.45 -0.41 -18.64
C ARG A 103 2.06 0.64 -17.62
N LEU A 104 2.92 0.86 -16.62
CA LEU A 104 2.77 1.97 -15.67
C LEU A 104 3.27 3.25 -16.34
N ILE A 105 2.41 4.27 -16.42
CA ILE A 105 2.68 5.52 -17.13
C ILE A 105 3.14 6.62 -16.17
N THR A 106 2.39 6.86 -15.08
CA THR A 106 2.81 7.81 -14.05
C THR A 106 2.16 7.50 -12.70
N ALA A 107 2.69 8.09 -11.62
CA ALA A 107 2.06 8.12 -10.30
C ALA A 107 2.13 9.53 -9.71
N TYR A 108 1.09 9.91 -8.98
CA TYR A 108 0.98 11.22 -8.31
C TYR A 108 0.11 11.13 -7.05
N ASN A 109 0.20 12.13 -6.17
CA ASN A 109 -0.65 12.17 -4.97
C ASN A 109 -2.12 12.38 -5.37
N THR A 110 -3.05 11.59 -4.87
CA THR A 110 -4.49 11.67 -5.25
C THR A 110 -5.08 13.06 -5.01
N ASN A 111 -4.64 13.76 -3.96
CA ASN A 111 -5.08 15.12 -3.63
C ASN A 111 -4.22 16.23 -4.26
N SER A 112 -3.41 15.95 -5.29
CA SER A 112 -2.54 16.97 -5.89
C SER A 112 -3.29 18.02 -6.72
N PHE A 113 -4.56 17.79 -7.06
CA PHE A 113 -5.37 18.74 -7.81
C PHE A 113 -5.88 19.86 -6.88
N LYS A 114 -5.17 20.99 -6.87
CA LYS A 114 -5.71 22.26 -6.37
C LYS A 114 -6.34 22.99 -7.55
N ARG A 115 -7.64 23.29 -7.51
CA ARG A 115 -8.22 24.32 -8.39
C ARG A 115 -7.68 25.66 -7.90
N CYS A 116 -6.84 26.29 -8.71
CA CYS A 116 -6.55 27.72 -8.60
C CYS A 116 -7.76 28.48 -9.14
#